data_AF-I2MTK3-F1
#
_entry.id   AF-I2MTK3-F1
#
_cell.length_a   1.000
_cell.length_b   1.000
_cell.length_c   1.000
_cell.angle_alpha   90.00
_cell.angle_beta   90.00
_cell.angle_gamma   90.00
#
_symmetry.space_group_name_H-M   'P 1'
#
loop_
_entity.id
_entity.type
_entity.pdbx_description
1 polymer ?
#
loop_
_entity_poly.entity_id
_entity_poly.type
_entity_poly.pdbx_seq_one_letter_code
_entity_poly.pdbx_strand_id
1 'polypeptide(L)'
;METETSVDGRSTGNAVLRGSPHASWAEGQAEGQVVTVDDPDLTLKLLHGNHYDHFVPTAESLERDGRTLRVFRWSHETYIAE
;
A
#
# COMPACT_ATOMS: atom_id res chain seq x y z
N MET A 1 -18.84 27.27 19.06
CA MET A 1 -19.34 26.51 17.89
C MET A 1 -18.09 26.00 17.21
N GLU A 2 -17.79 24.74 17.44
CA GLU A 2 -16.59 24.06 16.97
C GLU A 2 -16.78 23.76 15.49
N THR A 3 -15.87 24.27 14.65
CA THR A 3 -15.65 23.71 13.32
C THR A 3 -14.25 23.15 13.34
N GLU A 4 -14.13 21.92 13.86
CA GLU A 4 -12.96 21.09 13.65
C GLU A 4 -12.83 20.84 12.16
N THR A 5 -11.86 21.49 11.53
CA THR A 5 -11.40 21.16 10.19
C THR A 5 -10.81 19.76 10.26
N SER A 6 -11.66 18.76 10.04
CA SER A 6 -11.26 17.37 9.85
C SER A 6 -10.31 17.34 8.66
N VAL A 7 -9.02 17.24 8.95
CA VAL A 7 -7.98 17.00 7.96
C VAL A 7 -8.30 15.67 7.28
N ASP A 8 -8.82 15.76 6.07
CA ASP A 8 -9.18 14.61 5.25
C ASP A 8 -7.89 13.88 4.84
N GLY A 9 -7.35 13.07 5.75
CA GLY A 9 -6.26 12.14 5.51
C GLY A 9 -6.71 10.95 4.66
N ARG A 10 -7.71 11.13 3.78
CA ARG A 10 -8.29 10.09 2.95
C ARG A 10 -7.27 9.70 1.89
N SER A 11 -6.45 8.70 2.21
CA SER A 11 -5.66 7.99 1.23
C SER A 11 -6.65 7.29 0.27
N THR A 12 -6.80 7.83 -0.95
CA THR A 12 -7.86 7.45 -1.90
C THR A 12 -7.56 6.17 -2.68
N GLY A 13 -7.14 5.10 -2.00
CA GLY A 13 -6.78 3.82 -2.62
C GLY A 13 -7.84 2.72 -2.48
N ASN A 14 -7.55 1.58 -3.10
CA ASN A 14 -8.29 0.32 -3.01
C ASN A 14 -7.43 -0.84 -2.46
N ALA A 15 -6.16 -0.59 -2.15
CA ALA A 15 -5.23 -1.57 -1.62
C ALA A 15 -4.33 -0.99 -0.53
N VAL A 16 -3.78 -1.85 0.33
CA VAL A 16 -2.79 -1.49 1.35
C VAL A 16 -1.56 -2.40 1.25
N LEU A 17 -0.37 -1.81 1.22
CA LEU A 17 0.92 -2.49 1.13
C LEU A 17 1.50 -2.71 2.52
N ARG A 18 1.95 -3.94 2.81
CA ARG A 18 2.49 -4.32 4.12
C ARG A 18 3.76 -5.15 4.00
N GLY A 19 4.59 -5.07 5.03
CA GLY A 19 5.73 -5.98 5.24
C GLY A 19 6.94 -5.74 4.36
N SER A 20 6.98 -4.64 3.57
CA SER A 20 8.21 -4.28 2.88
C SER A 20 9.29 -3.88 3.90
N PRO A 21 10.55 -4.30 3.69
CA PRO A 21 11.66 -3.86 4.53
C PRO A 21 12.02 -2.37 4.30
N HIS A 22 11.50 -1.74 3.25
CA HIS A 22 11.78 -0.34 2.96
C HIS A 22 10.79 0.58 3.69
N ALA A 23 11.33 1.41 4.58
CA ALA A 23 10.54 2.35 5.40
C ALA A 23 9.72 3.35 4.57
N SER A 24 10.11 3.60 3.32
CA SER A 24 9.36 4.41 2.34
C SER A 24 7.94 3.89 2.11
N TRP A 25 7.69 2.58 2.25
CA TRP A 25 6.35 1.98 2.15
C TRP A 25 5.57 1.98 3.47
N ALA A 26 6.20 2.37 4.57
CA ALA A 26 5.60 2.42 5.91
C ALA A 26 5.48 3.87 6.43
N GLU A 27 5.93 4.87 5.66
CA GLU A 27 6.07 6.24 6.15
C GLU A 27 4.73 6.81 6.60
N GLY A 28 4.61 7.08 7.90
CA GLY A 28 3.43 7.71 8.51
C GLY A 28 2.19 6.82 8.67
N GLN A 29 2.24 5.53 8.29
CA GLN A 29 1.06 4.66 8.34
C GLN A 29 1.36 3.33 9.04
N ALA A 30 0.97 3.24 10.32
CA ALA A 30 1.13 2.02 11.14
C ALA A 30 0.48 0.76 10.53
N GLU A 31 -0.53 0.95 9.67
CA GLU A 31 -1.27 -0.13 9.03
C GLU A 31 -0.84 -0.43 7.58
N GLY A 32 0.20 0.24 7.08
CA GLY A 32 0.72 0.11 5.72
C GLY A 32 0.31 1.26 4.79
N GLN A 33 0.98 1.38 3.63
CA GLN A 33 0.69 2.43 2.65
C GLN A 33 -0.51 2.06 1.78
N VAL A 34 -1.48 2.98 1.69
CA VAL A 34 -2.63 2.84 0.81
C VAL A 34 -2.28 3.27 -0.62
N VAL A 35 -2.66 2.45 -1.60
CA VAL A 35 -2.40 2.67 -3.03
C VAL A 35 -3.63 2.34 -3.87
N THR A 36 -3.64 2.80 -5.12
CA THR A 36 -4.61 2.38 -6.13
C THR A 36 -3.96 1.35 -7.05
N VAL A 37 -4.62 0.21 -7.23
CA VAL A 37 -4.24 -0.84 -8.19
C VAL A 37 -5.37 -1.06 -9.20
N ASP A 38 -5.02 -1.30 -10.46
CA ASP A 38 -5.99 -1.61 -11.52
C ASP A 38 -6.65 -2.98 -11.30
N ASP A 39 -5.87 -3.98 -10.91
CA ASP A 39 -6.33 -5.34 -10.65
C ASP A 39 -5.88 -5.79 -9.23
N PRO A 40 -6.82 -5.98 -8.27
CA PRO A 40 -6.50 -6.35 -6.90
C PRO A 40 -6.16 -7.83 -6.70
N ASP A 41 -6.21 -8.64 -7.77
CA ASP A 41 -5.90 -10.08 -7.73
C ASP A 41 -4.56 -10.43 -8.40
N LEU A 42 -3.88 -9.44 -8.99
CA LEU A 42 -2.55 -9.62 -9.60
C LEU A 42 -1.43 -9.16 -8.67
N THR A 43 -0.24 -9.73 -8.85
CA THR A 43 0.97 -9.27 -8.14
C THR A 43 1.30 -7.84 -8.56
N LEU A 44 1.45 -6.97 -7.56
CA LEU A 44 1.84 -5.58 -7.77
C LEU A 44 3.36 -5.47 -7.78
N LYS A 45 3.90 -4.88 -8.85
CA LYS A 45 5.34 -4.65 -9.03
C LYS A 45 5.60 -3.15 -9.00
N LEU A 46 6.35 -2.67 -8.02
CA LEU A 46 6.65 -1.26 -7.83
C LEU A 46 8.13 -0.99 -8.01
N LEU A 47 8.46 0.01 -8.82
CA LEU A 47 9.85 0.46 -8.99
C LEU A 47 10.29 1.21 -7.73
N HIS A 48 11.41 0.79 -7.14
CA HIS A 48 12.01 1.43 -5.98
C HIS A 48 13.52 1.54 -6.19
N GLY A 49 13.98 2.74 -6.54
CA GLY A 49 15.39 2.97 -6.90
C GLY A 49 15.83 2.11 -8.09
N ASN A 50 16.73 1.15 -7.85
CA ASN A 50 17.31 0.24 -8.85
C ASN A 50 16.76 -1.19 -8.80
N HIS A 51 15.67 -1.44 -8.08
CA HIS A 51 15.00 -2.72 -8.02
C HIS A 51 13.49 -2.55 -8.12
N TYR A 52 12.81 -3.67 -8.30
CA TYR A 52 11.37 -3.76 -8.18
C TYR A 52 11.00 -4.50 -6.91
N ASP A 53 10.18 -3.89 -6.08
CA ASP A 53 9.47 -4.58 -5.01
C ASP A 53 8.26 -5.31 -5.60
N HIS A 54 8.03 -6.54 -5.15
CA HIS A 54 6.84 -7.30 -5.52
C HIS A 54 5.98 -7.54 -4.30
N PHE A 55 4.69 -7.24 -4.45
CA PHE A 55 3.68 -7.47 -3.44
C PHE A 55 2.63 -8.42 -3.99
N VAL A 56 2.34 -9.47 -3.24
CA VAL A 56 1.31 -10.45 -3.60
C VAL A 56 0.00 -10.09 -2.89
N PRO A 57 -1.16 -10.18 -3.59
CA PRO A 57 -2.45 -10.00 -2.95
C PRO A 57 -2.68 -11.13 -1.94
N THR A 58 -3.35 -10.81 -0.84
CA THR A 58 -3.76 -11.81 0.15
C THR A 58 -5.29 -11.91 0.21
N ALA A 59 -5.80 -12.97 0.84
CA ALA A 59 -7.23 -13.06 1.15
C ALA A 59 -7.68 -12.05 2.22
N GLU A 60 -6.75 -11.35 2.88
CA GLU A 60 -7.06 -10.36 3.91
C GLU A 60 -7.53 -9.04 3.27
N SER A 61 -8.42 -8.37 3.99
CA SER A 61 -8.88 -7.03 3.67
C SER A 61 -8.83 -6.14 4.90
N LEU A 62 -8.55 -4.86 4.70
CA LEU A 62 -8.56 -3.85 5.75
C LEU A 62 -9.71 -2.88 5.52
N GLU A 63 -10.52 -2.65 6.54
CA GLU A 63 -11.52 -1.58 6.52
C GLU A 63 -10.88 -0.26 6.97
N ARG A 64 -10.86 0.75 6.09
CA ARG A 64 -10.41 2.12 6.40
C ARG A 64 -11.35 3.13 5.77
N ASP A 65 -11.78 4.12 6.54
CA ASP A 65 -12.65 5.21 6.09
C ASP A 65 -13.93 4.73 5.36
N GLY A 66 -14.51 3.61 5.84
CA GLY A 66 -15.69 2.99 5.24
C GLY A 66 -15.44 2.28 3.91
N ARG A 67 -14.17 2.02 3.56
CA ARG A 67 -13.76 1.30 2.36
C ARG A 67 -13.04 0.01 2.73
N THR A 68 -13.29 -1.03 1.94
CA THR A 68 -12.56 -2.28 2.01
C THR A 68 -11.35 -2.21 1.08
N LEU A 69 -10.15 -2.29 1.66
CA LEU A 69 -8.88 -2.28 0.94
C LEU A 69 -8.31 -3.69 0.88
N ARG A 70 -7.89 -4.15 -0.30
CA ARG A 70 -7.17 -5.43 -0.45
C ARG A 70 -5.79 -5.33 0.21
N VAL A 71 -5.44 -6.29 1.06
CA VAL A 71 -4.10 -6.33 1.63
C VAL A 71 -3.14 -6.99 0.65
N PHE A 72 -2.01 -6.34 0.44
CA PHE A 72 -0.89 -6.81 -0.34
C PHE A 72 0.32 -6.96 0.59
N ARG A 73 0.96 -8.13 0.57
CA ARG A 73 2.16 -8.40 1.35
C ARG A 73 3.38 -8.42 0.45
N TRP A 74 4.43 -7.75 0.88
CA TRP A 74 5.72 -7.82 0.24
C TRP A 74 6.21 -9.27 0.20
N SER A 75 6.78 -9.68 -0.94
CA SER A 75 7.28 -11.04 -1.16
C SER A 75 8.80 -11.06 -1.37
N HIS A 76 9.29 -10.27 -2.33
CA HIS A 76 10.71 -10.20 -2.70
C HIS A 76 10.98 -8.95 -3.53
N GLU A 77 12.26 -8.63 -3.72
CA GLU A 77 12.74 -7.62 -4.66
C GLU A 77 13.50 -8.26 -5.84
N THR A 78 13.51 -7.57 -6.99
CA THR A 78 14.33 -7.94 -8.15
C THR A 78 15.10 -6.74 -8.67
N TYR A 79 16.43 -6.83 -8.71
CA TYR A 79 17.30 -5.77 -9.19
C TYR A 79 17.23 -5.60 -10.71
N ILE A 80 17.31 -4.34 -11.15
CA ILE A 80 17.43 -3.99 -12.57
C ILE A 80 18.89 -4.25 -12.96
N ALA A 81 19.11 -5.03 -14.00
CA ALA A 81 20.44 -5.17 -14.58
C ALA A 81 20.82 -3.87 -15.31
N GLU A 82 22.00 -3.34 -14.99
CA GLU A 82 22.61 -2.17 -15.64
C GLU A 82 23.14 -2.48 -17.05
#